data_AF-A0A8J7JRW9-F1
#
_entry.id   AF-A0A8J7JRW9-F1
#
_cell.length_a   1.000
_cell.length_b   1.000
_cell.length_c   1.000
_cell.angle_alpha   90.00
_cell.angle_beta   90.00
_cell.angle_gamma   90.00
#
_symmetry.space_group_name_H-M   'P 1'
#
loop_
_entity.id
_entity.type
_entity.pdbx_description
1 polymer ?
#
loop_
_entity_poly.entity_id
_entity_poly.type
_entity_poly.pdbx_seq_one_letter_code
_entity_poly.pdbx_strand_id
1 'polypeptide(L)'
;MPIPKACALKQPTVGQFVRELRQLMGSTQEQFAHQLGVSYETVSRWENGKMQPSPLAFRQIEQVALTSAPGQTLLGQYGLLSPDEEQE
;
A
#
# COMPACT_ATOMS: atom_id res chain seq x y z
N MET A 1 -8.17 12.34 14.17
CA MET A 1 -7.73 11.55 13.00
C MET A 1 -6.78 10.48 13.50
N PRO A 2 -7.15 9.20 13.47
CA PRO A 2 -6.22 8.14 13.84
C PRO A 2 -5.11 8.10 12.78
N ILE A 3 -3.86 8.10 13.24
CA ILE A 3 -2.69 7.90 12.39
C ILE A 3 -2.71 6.40 12.04
N PRO A 4 -2.81 6.00 10.76
CA PRO A 4 -2.91 4.58 10.43
C PRO A 4 -1.63 3.86 10.83
N LYS A 5 -1.79 2.66 11.41
CA LYS A 5 -0.71 1.71 11.81
C LYS A 5 0.19 1.27 10.63
N ALA A 6 -0.13 1.73 9.42
CA ALA A 6 0.60 1.70 8.16
C ALA A 6 2.15 1.75 8.21
N CYS A 7 2.76 2.57 9.09
CA CYS A 7 4.23 2.64 9.18
C CYS A 7 4.91 1.37 9.74
N ALA A 8 4.13 0.38 10.19
CA ALA A 8 4.64 -0.84 10.81
C ALA A 8 5.19 -1.86 9.80
N LEU A 9 4.72 -1.90 8.55
CA LEU A 9 5.21 -2.90 7.58
C LEU A 9 6.65 -2.61 7.15
N LYS A 10 7.53 -3.57 7.40
CA LYS A 10 8.95 -3.55 7.03
C LYS A 10 9.20 -4.38 5.78
N GLN A 11 10.35 -4.16 5.13
CA GLN A 11 10.76 -5.02 4.01
C GLN A 11 11.12 -6.43 4.51
N PRO A 12 10.86 -7.48 3.73
CA PRO A 12 10.30 -7.47 2.36
C PRO A 12 8.76 -7.39 2.29
N THR A 13 8.07 -7.46 3.43
CA THR A 13 6.59 -7.57 3.50
C THR A 13 5.89 -6.38 2.84
N VAL A 14 6.38 -5.15 3.05
CA VAL A 14 5.81 -3.97 2.39
C VAL A 14 5.97 -4.00 0.87
N GLY A 15 7.08 -4.53 0.36
CA GLY A 15 7.31 -4.71 -1.07
C GLY A 15 6.35 -5.72 -1.69
N GLN A 16 6.07 -6.82 -0.98
CA GLN A 16 5.08 -7.82 -1.38
C GLN A 16 3.67 -7.22 -1.41
N PHE A 17 3.28 -6.51 -0.36
CA PHE A 17 2.00 -5.80 -0.29
C PHE A 17 1.80 -4.85 -1.48
N VAL A 18 2.80 -4.00 -1.78
CA VAL A 18 2.74 -3.06 -2.90
C VAL A 18 2.55 -3.80 -4.24
N ARG A 19 3.29 -4.89 -4.43
CA ARG A 19 3.20 -5.70 -5.65
C ARG A 19 1.84 -6.36 -5.80
N GLU A 20 1.32 -6.96 -4.74
CA GLU A 20 0.01 -7.61 -4.73
C GLU A 20 -1.11 -6.60 -4.98
N LEU A 21 -1.09 -5.45 -4.30
CA LEU A 21 -2.06 -4.38 -4.52
C LEU A 21 -2.07 -3.92 -5.98
N ARG A 22 -0.88 -3.68 -6.55
CA ARG A 22 -0.74 -3.28 -7.94
C ARG A 22 -1.31 -4.33 -8.90
N GLN A 23 -1.02 -5.62 -8.66
CA GLN A 23 -1.53 -6.72 -9.47
C GLN A 23 -3.05 -6.86 -9.38
N LEU A 24 -3.62 -6.71 -8.19
CA LEU A 24 -5.07 -6.73 -7.98
C LEU A 24 -5.78 -5.61 -8.74
N MET A 25 -5.15 -4.44 -8.84
CA MET A 25 -5.67 -3.33 -9.63
C MET A 25 -5.34 -3.42 -11.13
N GLY A 26 -4.73 -4.51 -11.60
CA GLY A 26 -4.36 -4.68 -13.00
C GLY A 26 -3.38 -3.62 -13.53
N SER A 27 -2.63 -2.96 -12.65
CA SER A 27 -1.76 -1.83 -13.01
C SER A 27 -0.33 -2.29 -13.28
N THR A 28 0.33 -1.65 -14.24
CA THR A 28 1.78 -1.73 -14.41
C THR A 28 2.50 -0.95 -13.30
N GLN A 29 3.80 -1.20 -13.10
CA GLN A 29 4.58 -0.44 -12.12
C GLN A 29 4.61 1.06 -12.46
N GLU A 30 4.62 1.42 -13.75
CA GLU A 30 4.58 2.81 -14.21
C GLU A 30 3.24 3.48 -13.92
N GLN A 31 2.12 2.81 -14.23
CA GLN A 31 0.77 3.32 -13.93
C GLN A 31 0.56 3.50 -12.43
N PHE A 32 1.02 2.53 -11.64
CA PHE A 32 0.93 2.59 -10.19
C PHE A 32 1.81 3.71 -9.61
N ALA A 33 3.02 3.89 -10.13
CA ALA A 33 3.89 5.00 -9.77
C ALA A 33 3.26 6.36 -10.08
N HIS A 34 2.66 6.51 -11.26
CA HIS A 34 1.93 7.71 -11.66
C HIS A 34 0.75 8.00 -10.73
N GLN A 35 -0.02 6.99 -10.36
CA GLN A 35 -1.14 7.14 -9.41
C GLN A 35 -0.68 7.61 -8.02
N LEU A 36 0.50 7.16 -7.57
CA LEU A 36 1.11 7.57 -6.31
C LEU A 36 1.89 8.89 -6.40
N GLY A 37 2.13 9.41 -7.61
CA GLY A 37 2.96 10.60 -7.81
C GLY A 37 4.45 10.37 -7.52
N VAL A 38 4.95 9.15 -7.72
CA VAL A 38 6.36 8.78 -7.57
C VAL A 38 6.94 8.25 -8.88
N SER A 39 8.26 8.05 -8.95
CA SER A 39 8.89 7.45 -10.13
C SER A 39 8.70 5.93 -10.18
N TYR A 40 8.76 5.36 -11.39
CA TYR A 40 8.80 3.91 -11.59
C TYR A 40 9.91 3.24 -10.77
N GLU A 41 11.12 3.81 -10.73
CA GLU A 41 12.25 3.25 -9.97
C GLU A 41 11.94 3.17 -8.48
N THR A 42 11.15 4.11 -7.97
CA THR A 42 10.75 4.13 -6.56
C THR A 42 9.87 2.92 -6.24
N VAL A 43 8.84 2.67 -7.05
CA VAL A 43 7.98 1.48 -6.92
C VAL A 43 8.78 0.19 -7.11
N SER A 44 9.64 0.13 -8.13
CA SER A 44 10.50 -1.03 -8.37
C SER A 44 11.41 -1.34 -7.18
N ARG A 45 12.01 -0.33 -6.54
CA ARG A 45 12.82 -0.51 -5.33
C ARG A 45 11.99 -0.99 -4.14
N TRP A 46 10.74 -0.55 -4.00
CA TRP A 46 9.85 -1.06 -2.98
C TRP A 46 9.51 -2.53 -3.21
N GLU A 47 9.04 -2.90 -4.41
CA GLU A 47 8.65 -4.28 -4.74
C GLU A 47 9.82 -5.27 -4.65
N ASN A 48 11.05 -4.83 -4.92
CA ASN A 48 12.27 -5.65 -4.83
C ASN A 48 12.92 -5.65 -3.43
N GLY A 49 12.29 -5.06 -2.41
CA GLY A 49 12.83 -5.02 -1.06
C GLY A 49 14.05 -4.11 -0.85
N LYS A 50 14.38 -3.28 -1.84
CA LYS A 50 15.59 -2.43 -1.85
C LYS A 50 15.42 -1.12 -1.08
N MET A 51 14.19 -0.66 -0.88
CA MET A 51 13.89 0.59 -0.17
C MET A 51 12.55 0.51 0.54
N GLN A 52 12.42 1.14 1.71
CA GLN A 52 11.13 1.26 2.41
C GLN A 52 10.38 2.51 1.89
N PRO A 53 9.06 2.42 1.61
CA PRO A 53 8.26 3.61 1.36
C PRO A 53 8.27 4.54 2.58
N SER A 54 8.32 5.85 2.32
CA SER A 54 8.19 6.84 3.39
C SER A 54 6.78 6.80 4.00
N PRO A 55 6.58 7.34 5.21
CA PRO A 55 5.25 7.45 5.81
C PRO A 55 4.21 8.12 4.89
N LEU A 56 4.65 9.12 4.11
CA LEU A 56 3.78 9.81 3.15
C LEU A 56 3.40 8.91 1.97
N ALA A 57 4.39 8.22 1.38
CA ALA A 57 4.16 7.28 0.30
C ALA A 57 3.24 6.13 0.73
N PHE A 58 3.41 5.64 1.96
CA PHE A 58 2.56 4.58 2.48
C PHE A 58 1.10 5.04 2.62
N ARG A 59 0.86 6.27 3.08
CA ARG A 59 -0.50 6.82 3.11
C ARG A 59 -1.12 6.87 1.72
N GLN A 60 -0.36 7.23 0.69
CA GLN A 60 -0.88 7.22 -0.68
C GLN A 60 -1.22 5.81 -1.14
N ILE A 61 -0.37 4.82 -0.84
CA ILE A 61 -0.62 3.40 -1.15
C ILE A 61 -1.92 2.92 -0.47
N GLU A 62 -2.10 3.26 0.81
CA GLU A 62 -3.32 2.92 1.56
C GLU A 62 -4.57 3.58 0.97
N GLN A 63 -4.50 4.87 0.62
CA GLN A 63 -5.61 5.56 -0.05
C GLN A 63 -5.99 4.88 -1.36
N VAL A 64 -4.99 4.49 -2.17
CA VAL A 64 -5.21 3.73 -3.40
C VAL A 64 -5.87 2.37 -3.10
N ALA A 65 -5.43 1.65 -2.08
CA ALA A 65 -6.05 0.39 -1.67
C ALA A 65 -7.52 0.56 -1.25
N LEU A 66 -7.86 1.64 -0.57
CA LEU A 66 -9.24 1.94 -0.15
C LEU A 66 -10.18 2.21 -1.33
N THR A 67 -9.67 2.65 -2.49
CA THR A 67 -10.51 2.94 -3.67
C THR A 67 -11.14 1.70 -4.32
N SER A 68 -10.67 0.49 -3.97
CA SER A 68 -11.16 -0.76 -4.56
C SER A 68 -11.53 -1.78 -3.48
N ALA A 69 -12.63 -2.51 -3.68
CA ALA A 69 -13.03 -3.61 -2.80
C ALA A 69 -11.91 -4.65 -2.57
N PRO A 70 -11.19 -5.16 -3.60
CA PRO A 70 -10.09 -6.10 -3.37
C PRO A 70 -8.90 -5.47 -2.62
N GLY A 71 -8.63 -4.18 -2.80
CA GLY A 71 -7.59 -3.47 -2.05
C GLY A 71 -7.92 -3.38 -0.56
N GLN A 72 -9.18 -3.16 -0.20
CA GLN A 72 -9.64 -3.19 1.20
C GLN A 72 -9.47 -4.57 1.83
N THR A 73 -9.78 -5.64 1.10
CA THR A 73 -9.52 -7.01 1.56
C THR A 73 -8.03 -7.25 1.80
N LEU A 74 -7.17 -6.77 0.91
CA LEU A 74 -5.72 -6.89 1.06
C LEU A 74 -5.21 -6.16 2.31
N LEU A 75 -5.74 -4.98 2.62
CA LEU A 75 -5.40 -4.28 3.87
C LEU A 75 -5.71 -5.14 5.11
N GLY A 76 -6.84 -5.86 5.11
CA GLY A 76 -7.21 -6.77 6.19
C GLY A 76 -6.22 -7.94 6.32
N GLN A 77 -5.80 -8.53 5.20
CA GLN A 77 -4.82 -9.63 5.18
C GLN A 77 -3.47 -9.24 5.79
N TYR A 78 -3.04 -8.00 5.57
CA TYR A 78 -1.79 -7.46 6.13
C TYR A 78 -1.96 -6.84 7.52
N GLY A 79 -3.14 -6.94 8.14
CA GLY A 79 -3.44 -6.36 9.46
C GLY A 79 -3.41 -4.82 9.48
N LEU A 80 -3.57 -4.20 8.31
CA LEU A 80 -3.59 -2.75 8.12
C LEU A 80 -5.00 -2.15 8.17
N LEU A 81 -6.03 -2.98 7.94
CA LEU A 81 -7.42 -2.59 8.16
C LEU A 81 -7.77 -2.82 9.64
N SER A 82 -7.93 -1.74 10.42
CA SER A 82 -8.52 -1.87 11.76
C SER A 82 -10.05 -2.00 11.62
N PRO A 83 -10.71 -2.90 12.36
CA PRO A 83 -12.16 -2.91 12.49
C PRO A 83 -12.56 -1.75 13.40
N ASP A 84 -12.60 -0.52 12.89
CA ASP A 84 -13.12 0.62 13.64
C ASP A 84 -14.57 0.95 13.23
N GLU A 85 -15.44 -0.06 13.29
CA GLU A 85 -16.90 0.11 13.40
C GLU A 85 -17.48 -0.82 14.49
N GLU A 86 -16.91 -0.79 15.70
CA GLU A 86 -17.75 -0.85 16.90
C GLU A 86 -17.91 0.58 17.40
N GLN A 87 -18.88 1.30 16.82
CA GLN A 87 -19.52 2.45 17.45
C GLN A 87 -20.76 1.92 18.18
N GLU A 88 -20.70 1.82 19.49
CA GLU A 88 -21.82 2.18 20.39
C GLU A 88 -21.28 2.91 21.62
#